data_AF-A0A961ENI2-F1
#
_entry.id   AF-A0A961ENI2-F1
#
_cell.length_a   1.000
_cell.length_b   1.000
_cell.length_c   1.000
_cell.angle_alpha   90.00
_cell.angle_beta   90.00
_cell.angle_gamma   90.00
#
_symmetry.space_group_name_H-M   'P 1'
#
loop_
_entity.id
_entity.type
_entity.pdbx_description
1 polymer ?
#
loop_
_entity_poly.entity_id
_entity_poly.type
_entity_poly.pdbx_seq_one_letter_code
_entity_poly.pdbx_strand_id
1 'polypeptide(L)'
;MSPTSSPGLRAALRAELTAAMKRRDRLAMAACRSALGAIDNAEAVGIAAPRAGAIESSAVGVGAAEAQRRELSEHDVRAIVDVEVAERRAAAAELPPSVAARAADLRAEADVLATLLVGSPTEETAGDEMAAEGSRRPSWRAGHFQSPPAAMR
;
A
#
# COMPACT_ATOMS: atom_id res chain seq x y z
N MET A 1 24.58 7.97 4.66
CA MET A 1 23.73 6.76 4.80
C MET A 1 22.32 7.21 4.49
N SER A 2 21.78 6.78 3.34
CA SER A 2 20.44 7.17 2.89
C SER A 2 19.37 6.56 3.80
N PRO A 3 18.23 7.23 4.03
CA PRO A 3 17.11 6.63 4.75
C PRO A 3 16.59 5.45 3.92
N THR A 4 16.58 4.25 4.50
CA THR A 4 15.81 3.14 3.94
C THR A 4 14.34 3.49 4.16
N SER A 5 13.69 4.08 3.15
CA SER A 5 12.24 4.27 3.16
C SER A 5 11.58 2.95 3.56
N SER A 6 10.74 2.99 4.59
CA SER A 6 10.01 1.81 5.05
C SER A 6 9.24 1.20 3.87
N PRO A 7 9.16 -0.13 3.78
CA PRO A 7 8.48 -0.78 2.67
C PRO A 7 6.99 -0.43 2.66
N GLY A 8 6.44 -0.13 1.48
CA GLY A 8 4.99 0.05 1.30
C GLY A 8 4.20 -1.19 1.73
N LEU A 9 2.90 -1.03 1.98
CA LEU A 9 2.03 -2.04 2.59
C LEU A 9 2.04 -3.37 1.81
N ARG A 10 2.09 -3.33 0.48
CA ARG A 10 2.16 -4.57 -0.33
C ARG A 10 3.45 -5.34 -0.06
N ALA A 11 4.57 -4.65 0.11
CA ALA A 11 5.83 -5.29 0.49
C ALA A 11 5.79 -5.80 1.94
N ALA A 12 5.16 -5.07 2.86
CA ALA A 12 4.95 -5.51 4.23
C ALA A 12 4.09 -6.79 4.30
N LEU A 13 2.99 -6.88 3.53
CA LEU A 13 2.15 -8.08 3.41
C LEU A 13 2.94 -9.30 2.90
N ARG A 14 3.79 -9.12 1.88
CA ARG A 14 4.65 -10.20 1.35
C ARG A 14 5.71 -10.64 2.36
N ALA A 15 6.31 -9.69 3.07
CA ALA A 15 7.27 -9.97 4.14
C ALA A 15 6.61 -10.75 5.28
N GLU A 16 5.43 -10.31 5.73
CA GLU A 16 4.69 -10.98 6.79
C GLU A 16 4.21 -12.36 6.36
N LEU A 17 3.74 -12.54 5.13
CA LEU A 17 3.42 -13.88 4.62
C LEU A 17 4.63 -14.83 4.71
N THR A 18 5.82 -14.34 4.36
CA THR A 18 7.06 -15.11 4.47
C THR A 18 7.39 -15.44 5.93
N ALA A 19 7.23 -14.49 6.83
CA ALA A 19 7.46 -14.69 8.27
C ALA A 19 6.44 -15.66 8.88
N ALA A 20 5.15 -15.50 8.57
CA ALA A 20 4.06 -16.38 8.99
C ALA A 20 4.27 -17.83 8.53
N MET A 21 4.73 -18.04 7.29
CA MET A 21 5.11 -19.38 6.82
C MET A 21 6.21 -20.02 7.68
N LYS A 22 7.24 -19.26 8.06
CA LYS A 22 8.33 -19.76 8.93
C LYS A 22 7.82 -20.11 10.34
N ARG A 23 6.92 -19.29 10.89
CA ARG A 23 6.31 -19.51 12.21
C ARG A 23 5.16 -20.54 12.18
N ARG A 24 4.77 -21.02 10.98
CA ARG A 24 3.59 -21.86 10.73
C ARG A 24 2.28 -21.25 11.25
N ASP A 25 2.21 -19.93 11.20
CA ASP A 25 1.06 -19.15 11.65
C ASP A 25 -0.04 -19.17 10.56
N ARG A 26 -1.02 -20.05 10.75
CA ARG A 26 -2.06 -20.29 9.75
C ARG A 26 -2.99 -19.09 9.55
N LEU A 27 -3.27 -18.34 10.63
CA LEU A 27 -4.17 -17.19 10.58
C LEU A 27 -3.49 -16.04 9.84
N ALA A 28 -2.24 -15.71 10.17
CA ALA A 28 -1.49 -14.69 9.44
C ALA A 28 -1.28 -15.07 7.96
N MET A 29 -1.00 -16.35 7.66
CA MET A 29 -0.91 -16.81 6.27
C MET A 29 -2.22 -16.63 5.50
N ALA A 30 -3.36 -16.98 6.10
CA ALA A 30 -4.67 -16.85 5.46
C ALA A 30 -5.00 -15.37 5.20
N ALA A 31 -4.81 -14.51 6.20
CA ALA A 31 -5.04 -13.08 6.10
C ALA A 31 -4.19 -12.44 4.99
N CYS A 32 -2.87 -12.64 5.00
CA CYS A 32 -1.96 -12.03 4.03
C CYS A 32 -2.23 -12.52 2.59
N ARG A 33 -2.54 -13.81 2.39
CA ARG A 33 -2.85 -14.33 1.04
C ARG A 33 -4.16 -13.77 0.50
N SER A 34 -5.19 -13.67 1.35
CA SER A 34 -6.46 -13.06 0.97
C SER A 34 -6.28 -11.61 0.54
N ALA A 35 -5.59 -10.81 1.37
CA ALA A 35 -5.34 -9.40 1.07
C ALA A 35 -4.52 -9.20 -0.21
N LEU A 36 -3.46 -9.99 -0.41
CA LEU A 36 -2.68 -9.95 -1.66
C LEU A 36 -3.54 -10.34 -2.87
N GLY A 37 -4.40 -11.35 -2.74
CA GLY A 37 -5.34 -11.73 -3.80
C GLY A 37 -6.36 -10.63 -4.11
N ALA A 38 -6.87 -9.92 -3.10
CA ALA A 38 -7.79 -8.80 -3.30
C ALA A 38 -7.12 -7.64 -4.06
N ILE A 39 -5.86 -7.33 -3.74
CA ILE A 39 -5.04 -6.34 -4.45
C ILE A 39 -4.82 -6.77 -5.91
N ASP A 40 -4.36 -8.01 -6.12
CA ASP A 40 -4.10 -8.55 -7.45
C ASP A 40 -5.38 -8.56 -8.31
N ASN A 41 -6.53 -8.88 -7.70
CA ASN A 41 -7.84 -8.83 -8.35
C ASN A 41 -8.19 -7.40 -8.75
N ALA A 42 -8.07 -6.42 -7.85
CA ALA A 42 -8.37 -5.01 -8.13
C ALA A 42 -7.53 -4.44 -9.28
N GLU A 43 -6.25 -4.80 -9.37
CA GLU A 43 -5.38 -4.47 -10.51
C GLU A 43 -5.88 -5.06 -11.83
N ALA A 44 -6.40 -6.30 -11.78
CA ALA A 44 -6.89 -6.99 -12.97
C ALA A 44 -8.20 -6.38 -13.51
N VAL A 45 -9.08 -5.90 -12.64
CA VAL A 45 -10.39 -5.35 -13.04
C VAL A 45 -10.42 -3.83 -13.20
N GLY A 46 -9.34 -3.12 -12.85
CA GLY A 46 -9.27 -1.66 -12.90
C GLY A 46 -10.25 -0.96 -11.95
N ILE A 47 -10.70 -1.67 -10.91
CA ILE A 47 -11.61 -1.12 -9.90
C ILE A 47 -10.77 -0.23 -8.97
N ALA A 48 -10.97 1.08 -9.09
CA ALA A 48 -10.58 2.00 -8.03
C ALA A 48 -11.42 1.67 -6.79
N ALA A 49 -10.76 1.54 -5.62
CA ALA A 49 -11.43 1.20 -4.37
C ALA A 49 -12.66 2.11 -4.14
N PRO A 50 -13.75 1.61 -3.51
CA PRO A 50 -14.89 2.46 -3.18
C PRO A 50 -14.40 3.55 -2.23
N ARG A 51 -14.27 4.79 -2.72
CA ARG A 51 -14.11 5.92 -1.80
C ARG A 51 -15.36 5.94 -0.92
N ALA A 52 -15.15 5.82 0.39
CA ALA A 52 -16.20 5.98 1.37
C ALA A 52 -16.89 7.33 1.13
N GLY A 53 -18.13 7.28 0.62
CA GLY A 53 -18.98 8.44 0.36
C GLY A 53 -19.06 8.89 -1.09
N ALA A 54 -19.67 8.06 -1.97
CA ALA A 54 -20.54 8.50 -3.07
C ALA A 54 -20.95 7.28 -3.92
N ILE A 55 -22.11 6.69 -3.62
CA ILE A 55 -22.85 5.86 -4.57
C ILE A 55 -23.59 6.84 -5.50
N GLU A 56 -22.87 7.61 -6.31
CA GLU A 56 -23.46 8.50 -7.33
C GLU A 56 -22.35 9.06 -8.23
N SER A 57 -21.81 8.23 -9.14
CA SER A 57 -21.31 8.73 -10.42
C SER A 57 -21.12 7.57 -11.40
N SER A 58 -22.17 7.30 -12.18
CA SER A 58 -21.99 6.64 -13.47
C SER A 58 -21.23 7.59 -14.38
N ALA A 59 -19.93 7.36 -14.56
CA ALA A 59 -19.22 7.87 -15.74
C ALA A 59 -19.38 6.84 -16.86
N VAL A 60 -20.49 6.95 -17.62
CA VAL A 60 -20.57 6.39 -18.96
C VAL A 60 -19.68 7.26 -19.84
N GLY A 61 -18.42 6.85 -20.00
CA GLY A 61 -17.44 7.47 -20.88
C GLY A 61 -16.83 6.43 -21.80
N VAL A 62 -17.21 6.50 -23.08
CA VAL A 62 -16.73 5.63 -24.16
C VAL A 62 -15.21 5.72 -24.28
N GLY A 63 -14.53 4.68 -23.83
CA GLY A 63 -13.09 4.47 -23.92
C GLY A 63 -12.75 2.98 -23.81
N ALA A 64 -13.55 2.14 -24.47
CA ALA A 64 -13.40 0.69 -24.54
C ALA A 64 -12.18 0.32 -25.41
N ALA A 65 -10.97 0.58 -24.92
CA ALA A 65 -9.71 0.05 -25.46
C ALA A 65 -8.46 0.35 -24.58
N GLU A 66 -8.56 1.16 -23.51
CA GLU A 66 -7.40 1.51 -22.67
C GLU A 66 -7.36 0.68 -21.38
N ALA A 67 -7.44 -0.65 -21.51
CA ALA A 67 -7.21 -1.62 -20.44
C ALA A 67 -5.71 -1.77 -20.15
N GLN A 68 -5.03 -0.66 -19.88
CA GLN A 68 -3.65 -0.66 -19.41
C GLN A 68 -3.68 -0.74 -17.89
N ARG A 69 -3.32 -1.91 -17.35
CA ARG A 69 -3.10 -2.23 -15.93
C ARG A 69 -2.62 -0.99 -15.16
N ARG A 70 -3.51 -0.29 -14.45
CA ARG A 70 -3.11 0.77 -13.52
C ARG A 70 -2.49 0.09 -12.31
N GLU A 71 -1.22 0.38 -12.05
CA GLU A 71 -0.61 0.08 -10.77
C GLU A 71 -1.42 0.79 -9.68
N LEU A 72 -1.85 0.05 -8.65
CA LEU A 72 -2.56 0.64 -7.53
C LEU A 72 -1.63 1.56 -6.75
N SER A 73 -2.12 2.75 -6.39
CA SER A 73 -1.39 3.63 -5.48
C SER A 73 -1.30 3.01 -4.09
N GLU A 74 -0.37 3.47 -3.26
CA GLU A 74 -0.27 3.00 -1.87
C GLU A 74 -1.58 3.29 -1.11
N HIS A 75 -2.23 4.41 -1.40
CA HIS A 75 -3.55 4.74 -0.87
C HIS A 75 -4.62 3.71 -1.28
N ASP A 76 -4.65 3.30 -2.55
CA ASP A 76 -5.62 2.28 -3.01
C ASP A 76 -5.36 0.93 -2.36
N VAL A 77 -4.09 0.53 -2.20
CA VAL A 77 -3.71 -0.70 -1.49
C VAL A 77 -4.17 -0.65 -0.03
N ARG A 78 -3.98 0.48 0.67
CA ARG A 78 -4.46 0.67 2.05
C ARG A 78 -5.98 0.56 2.13
N ALA A 79 -6.70 1.24 1.24
CA ALA A 79 -8.16 1.20 1.20
C ALA A 79 -8.70 -0.23 1.01
N ILE A 80 -8.07 -1.03 0.14
CA ILE A 80 -8.44 -2.44 -0.05
C ILE A 80 -8.21 -3.24 1.24
N VAL A 81 -7.06 -3.07 1.90
CA VAL A 81 -6.74 -3.80 3.13
C VAL A 81 -7.64 -3.36 4.30
N ASP A 82 -8.01 -2.08 4.38
CA ASP A 82 -8.98 -1.58 5.36
C ASP A 82 -10.36 -2.23 5.17
N VAL A 83 -10.82 -2.40 3.93
CA VAL A 83 -12.06 -3.14 3.63
C VAL A 83 -11.94 -4.60 4.09
N GLU A 84 -10.85 -5.29 3.78
CA GLU A 84 -10.61 -6.67 4.21
C GLU A 84 -10.61 -6.84 5.75
N VAL A 85 -10.14 -5.83 6.50
CA VAL A 85 -10.22 -5.77 7.97
C VAL A 85 -11.67 -5.61 8.43
N ALA A 86 -12.40 -4.67 7.83
CA ALA A 86 -13.78 -4.39 8.18
C ALA A 86 -14.69 -5.60 7.92
N GLU A 87 -14.54 -6.26 6.77
CA GLU A 87 -15.31 -7.45 6.41
C GLU A 87 -15.09 -8.61 7.38
N ARG A 88 -13.83 -8.87 7.78
CA ARG A 88 -13.54 -9.91 8.78
C ARG A 88 -14.16 -9.62 10.14
N ARG A 89 -14.12 -8.36 10.58
CA ARG A 89 -14.74 -7.94 11.83
C ARG A 89 -16.26 -8.05 11.79
N ALA A 90 -16.88 -7.65 10.67
CA ALA A 90 -18.31 -7.79 10.45
C ALA A 90 -18.73 -9.28 10.45
N ALA A 91 -18.04 -10.11 9.67
CA ALA A 91 -18.30 -11.56 9.65
C ALA A 91 -18.15 -12.19 11.05
N ALA A 92 -17.15 -11.78 11.84
CA ALA A 92 -16.98 -12.28 13.20
C ALA A 92 -18.11 -11.85 14.17
N ALA A 93 -18.74 -10.70 13.93
CA ALA A 93 -19.84 -10.18 14.73
C ALA A 93 -21.17 -10.86 14.40
N GLU A 94 -21.35 -11.32 13.17
CA GLU A 94 -22.57 -12.01 12.70
C GLU A 94 -22.61 -13.49 13.12
N LEU A 95 -21.48 -14.08 13.49
CA LEU A 95 -21.40 -15.48 13.87
C LEU A 95 -22.06 -15.76 15.24
N PRO A 96 -22.84 -16.85 15.36
CA PRO A 96 -23.49 -17.21 16.62
C PRO A 96 -22.48 -17.71 17.67
N PRO A 97 -22.83 -17.67 18.98
CA PRO A 97 -21.94 -18.12 20.05
C PRO A 97 -21.47 -19.58 19.92
N SER A 98 -22.23 -20.44 19.24
CA SER A 98 -21.88 -21.85 19.01
C SER A 98 -20.61 -22.03 18.16
N VAL A 99 -20.16 -21.00 17.45
CA VAL A 99 -18.93 -21.01 16.64
C VAL A 99 -17.96 -19.90 17.07
N ALA A 100 -17.93 -19.59 18.38
CA ALA A 100 -17.08 -18.54 18.95
C ALA A 100 -15.58 -18.66 18.58
N ALA A 101 -15.06 -19.88 18.42
CA ALA A 101 -13.70 -20.10 17.97
C ALA A 101 -13.45 -19.54 16.56
N ARG A 102 -14.37 -19.77 15.61
CA ARG A 102 -14.25 -19.22 14.26
C ARG A 102 -14.36 -17.69 14.25
N ALA A 103 -15.22 -17.14 15.11
CA ALA A 103 -15.31 -15.69 15.28
C ALA A 103 -14.00 -15.12 15.86
N ALA A 104 -13.34 -15.83 16.77
CA ALA A 104 -12.03 -15.43 17.30
C ALA A 104 -10.93 -15.50 16.21
N ASP A 105 -10.92 -16.55 15.39
CA ASP A 105 -9.99 -16.66 14.26
C ASP A 105 -10.14 -15.48 13.29
N LEU A 106 -11.36 -15.10 12.91
CA LEU A 106 -11.62 -13.96 12.02
C LEU A 106 -11.14 -12.63 12.62
N ARG A 107 -11.31 -12.43 13.94
CA ARG A 107 -10.79 -11.24 14.62
C ARG A 107 -9.26 -11.22 14.62
N ALA A 108 -8.63 -12.35 14.90
CA ALA A 108 -7.18 -12.48 14.86
C ALA A 108 -6.61 -12.24 13.45
N GLU A 109 -7.26 -12.75 12.40
CA GLU A 109 -6.92 -12.42 11.01
C GLU A 109 -7.01 -10.90 10.73
N ALA A 110 -8.09 -10.25 11.20
CA ALA A 110 -8.26 -8.80 11.05
C ALA A 110 -7.19 -8.00 11.78
N ASP A 111 -6.79 -8.43 12.98
CA ASP A 111 -5.77 -7.76 13.79
C ASP A 111 -4.38 -7.84 13.16
N VAL A 112 -4.05 -8.96 12.48
CA VAL A 112 -2.82 -9.07 11.68
C VAL A 112 -2.80 -8.00 10.59
N LEU A 113 -3.87 -7.87 9.81
CA LEU A 113 -3.95 -6.88 8.73
C LEU A 113 -3.93 -5.43 9.27
N ALA A 114 -4.64 -5.16 10.36
CA ALA A 114 -4.66 -3.85 11.00
C ALA A 114 -3.27 -3.44 11.52
N THR A 115 -2.49 -4.39 12.05
CA THR A 115 -1.12 -4.12 12.50
C THR A 115 -0.22 -3.71 11.33
N LEU A 116 -0.37 -4.35 10.17
CA LEU A 116 0.40 -4.01 8.97
C LEU A 116 0.00 -2.64 8.38
N LEU A 117 -1.27 -2.26 8.47
CA LEU A 117 -1.75 -0.93 8.08
C LEU A 117 -1.10 0.19 8.90
N VAL A 118 -0.98 -0.01 10.22
CA VAL A 118 -0.34 0.99 11.10
C VAL A 118 1.17 1.04 10.90
N GLY A 119 1.80 -0.11 10.64
CA GLY A 119 3.26 -0.22 10.46
C GLY A 119 3.79 0.17 9.09
N SER A 120 2.93 0.39 8.09
CA SER A 120 3.31 0.82 6.74
C SER A 120 3.28 2.35 6.63
N PRO A 121 4.30 2.98 6.02
CA PRO A 121 4.34 4.42 5.86
C PRO A 121 3.15 4.91 5.02
N THR A 122 2.51 5.99 5.44
CA THR A 122 1.56 6.73 4.60
C THR A 122 2.36 7.68 3.69
N GLU A 123 1.94 7.85 2.44
CA GLU A 123 2.60 8.77 1.49
C GLU A 123 2.72 10.21 2.05
N GLU A 124 1.86 10.58 3.01
CA GLU A 124 1.88 11.85 3.74
C GLU A 124 3.15 12.06 4.60
N THR A 125 3.67 11.00 5.24
CA THR A 125 4.86 11.12 6.11
C THR A 125 6.15 11.32 5.31
N ALA A 126 6.20 10.81 4.08
CA ALA A 126 7.33 11.04 3.19
C ALA A 126 7.41 12.52 2.74
N GLY A 127 6.28 13.22 2.65
CA GLY A 127 6.23 14.65 2.31
C GLY A 127 6.78 15.56 3.42
N ASP A 128 6.50 15.23 4.68
CA ASP A 128 7.00 15.99 5.85
C ASP A 128 8.51 15.78 6.07
N GLU A 129 9.02 14.56 5.85
CA GLU A 129 10.45 14.26 5.94
C GLU A 129 11.24 14.94 4.80
N MET A 130 10.65 15.03 3.59
CA MET A 130 11.25 15.74 2.45
C MET A 130 11.22 17.26 2.61
N ALA A 131 10.21 17.81 3.31
CA ALA A 131 10.15 19.23 3.67
C ALA A 131 11.21 19.62 4.71
N ALA A 132 11.56 18.71 5.63
CA ALA A 132 12.63 18.92 6.60
C ALA A 132 14.04 18.89 5.95
N GLU A 133 14.26 18.04 4.94
CA GLU A 133 15.55 17.93 4.24
C GLU A 133 15.72 19.00 3.13
N GLY A 134 14.63 19.63 2.67
CA GLY A 134 14.61 20.62 1.58
C GLY A 134 15.12 22.03 1.92
N SER A 135 15.40 22.34 3.19
CA SER A 135 15.90 23.67 3.60
C SER A 135 17.44 23.79 3.53
N ARG A 136 18.06 23.30 2.45
CA ARG A 136 19.38 23.77 2.01
C ARG A 136 19.25 24.28 0.57
N ARG A 137 18.98 25.58 0.47
CA ARG A 137 18.86 26.32 -0.78
C ARG A 137 20.05 26.05 -1.73
N PRO A 138 19.82 26.01 -3.05
CA PRO A 138 20.90 25.92 -4.03
C PRO A 138 21.64 27.26 -4.11
N SER A 139 22.92 27.28 -3.71
CA SER A 139 23.81 28.40 -4.02
C SER A 139 24.32 28.25 -5.45
N TRP A 140 23.58 28.81 -6.41
CA TRP A 140 24.19 29.21 -7.67
C TRP A 140 25.23 30.30 -7.34
N ARG A 141 26.49 29.90 -7.21
CA ARG A 141 27.63 30.81 -7.28
C ARG A 141 28.39 30.52 -8.57
N ALA A 142 28.45 31.57 -9.38
CA ALA A 142 29.29 31.72 -10.55
C ALA A 142 30.75 31.34 -10.29
N GLY A 143 31.41 30.81 -11.32
CA GLY A 143 32.86 30.85 -11.41
C GLY A 143 33.49 29.65 -12.10
N HIS A 144 34.16 29.93 -13.23
CA HIS A 144 35.23 29.14 -13.84
C HIS A 144 34.81 27.95 -14.72
N PHE A 145 34.32 28.28 -15.91
CA PHE A 145 34.56 27.45 -17.08
C PHE A 145 36.02 27.68 -17.51
N GLN A 146 36.91 26.72 -17.24
CA GLN A 146 38.27 26.71 -17.76
C GLN A 146 38.26 25.93 -19.07
N SER A 147 38.41 26.64 -20.19
CA SER A 147 38.57 26.02 -21.53
C SER A 147 39.98 25.40 -21.67
N PRO A 148 40.12 24.24 -22.33
CA PRO A 148 41.43 23.65 -22.65
C PRO A 148 42.06 24.30 -23.90
N PRO A 149 43.38 24.09 -24.16
CA PRO A 149 44.13 24.87 -25.12
C PRO A 149 43.93 24.39 -26.57
N ALA A 150 43.82 25.33 -27.50
CA ALA A 150 43.97 25.07 -28.93
C ALA A 150 45.37 25.51 -29.38
N ALA A 151 46.07 24.57 -30.02
CA ALA A 151 47.42 24.69 -30.53
C ALA A 151 47.49 25.46 -31.86
N MET A 152 48.67 26.04 -32.12
CA MET A 152 49.36 26.06 -33.41
C MET A 152 48.75 26.87 -34.58
N ARG A 153 49.32 28.04 -34.89
CA ARG A 153 50.38 28.26 -35.92
C ARG A 153 50.75 29.73 -36.02
#